data_AF-A0A925EWN4-F1
#
_entry.id   AF-A0A925EWN4-F1
#
_cell.length_a   1.000
_cell.length_b   1.000
_cell.length_c   1.000
_cell.angle_alpha   90.00
_cell.angle_beta   90.00
_cell.angle_gamma   90.00
#
_symmetry.space_group_name_H-M   'P 1'
#
loop_
_entity.id
_entity.type
_entity.pdbx_description
1 polymer ?
#
loop_
_entity_poly.entity_id
_entity_poly.type
_entity_poly.pdbx_seq_one_letter_code
_entity_poly.pdbx_strand_id
1 'polypeptide(L)'
;TFGRIHAFKKIDYLTIHIWPKNWGWFSDTSIAKGFDSIVAKTKRYITSHLEVANRLNKPLVVEEFGLPRDNHSFIPQSSTNLRDNYYRAIFTLWNKSRISSGGIAGCNFWGFGGFGRAGKNSNNWWTKGDDYTSDPPPEEQGLNSIFNNDTSTWKLITIFTKMIQ
;
A
#
# COMPACT_ATOMS: atom_id res chain seq x y z
N THR A 1 11.77 7.38 19.27
CA THR A 1 11.16 8.03 18.10
C THR A 1 11.65 7.33 16.84
N PHE A 2 10.92 7.46 15.73
CA PHE A 2 11.31 6.93 14.43
C PHE A 2 12.78 7.26 14.08
N GLY A 3 13.18 8.53 14.20
CA GLY A 3 14.55 8.96 13.92
C GLY A 3 15.61 8.35 14.85
N ARG A 4 15.31 8.15 16.15
CA ARG A 4 16.28 7.57 17.09
C ARG A 4 16.66 6.14 16.72
N ILE A 5 15.67 5.33 16.31
CA ILE A 5 15.89 3.93 15.94
C ILE A 5 16.72 3.87 14.65
N HIS A 6 16.36 4.67 13.65
CA HIS A 6 17.01 4.65 12.34
C HIS A 6 18.34 5.41 12.28
N ALA A 7 18.74 6.14 13.34
CA ALA A 7 20.05 6.80 13.40
C ALA A 7 21.22 5.83 13.58
N PHE A 8 20.95 4.56 13.93
CA PHE A 8 22.00 3.56 14.12
C PHE A 8 22.81 3.35 12.83
N LYS A 9 24.14 3.31 12.93
CA LYS A 9 25.04 3.26 11.77
C LYS A 9 24.88 2.01 10.90
N LYS A 10 24.38 0.90 11.46
CA LYS A 10 24.14 -0.36 10.72
C LYS A 10 22.75 -0.47 10.10
N ILE A 11 21.94 0.59 10.16
CA ILE A 11 20.66 0.65 9.45
C ILE A 11 20.89 1.51 8.22
N ASP A 12 20.84 0.93 7.03
CA ASP A 12 21.24 1.62 5.79
C ASP A 12 20.15 2.51 5.21
N TYR A 13 18.88 2.19 5.48
CA TYR A 13 17.71 2.93 4.98
C TYR A 13 16.55 2.88 5.97
N LEU A 14 15.54 3.70 5.73
CA LEU A 14 14.32 3.81 6.54
C LEU A 14 13.16 3.18 5.80
N THR A 15 12.22 2.63 6.57
CA THR A 15 10.98 2.09 6.01
C THR A 15 9.77 2.64 6.74
N ILE A 16 8.66 2.76 6.01
CA ILE A 16 7.36 3.07 6.60
C ILE A 16 6.26 2.22 5.99
N HIS A 17 5.27 1.90 6.82
CA HIS A 17 4.05 1.21 6.42
C HIS A 17 2.86 2.15 6.59
N ILE A 18 1.85 2.03 5.73
CA ILE A 18 0.65 2.90 5.77
C ILE A 18 -0.62 2.06 5.65
N TRP A 19 -1.38 2.03 6.74
CA TRP A 19 -2.55 1.15 6.88
C TRP A 19 -3.81 1.92 7.32
N PRO A 20 -4.49 2.64 6.39
CA PRO A 20 -5.60 3.52 6.76
C PRO A 20 -6.78 2.84 7.46
N LYS A 21 -7.09 1.57 7.12
CA LYS A 21 -8.10 0.76 7.83
C LYS A 21 -7.66 0.52 9.28
N ASN A 22 -6.48 -0.08 9.46
CA ASN A 22 -5.96 -0.49 10.76
C ASN A 22 -5.71 0.69 11.70
N TRP A 23 -5.44 1.88 11.15
CA TRP A 23 -5.25 3.12 11.91
C TRP A 23 -6.55 3.90 12.15
N GLY A 24 -7.70 3.36 11.77
CA GLY A 24 -9.01 3.97 12.01
C GLY A 24 -9.22 5.28 11.23
N TRP A 25 -8.60 5.44 10.05
CA TRP A 25 -8.84 6.61 9.20
C TRP A 25 -10.17 6.55 8.46
N PHE A 26 -10.75 5.35 8.37
CA PHE A 26 -12.12 5.08 7.95
C PHE A 26 -12.62 3.81 8.66
N SER A 27 -13.93 3.58 8.63
CA SER A 27 -14.56 2.33 9.08
C SER A 27 -15.40 1.70 7.96
N ASP A 28 -15.47 0.37 7.93
CA ASP A 28 -16.36 -0.39 7.04
C ASP A 28 -16.33 0.10 5.58
N THR A 29 -17.48 0.50 5.06
CA THR A 29 -17.69 0.95 3.68
C THR A 29 -17.50 2.46 3.49
N SER A 30 -17.10 3.19 4.53
CA SER A 30 -16.98 4.67 4.50
C SER A 30 -15.75 5.20 3.76
N ILE A 31 -14.99 4.34 3.08
CA ILE A 31 -13.78 4.68 2.31
C ILE A 31 -14.05 5.86 1.37
N ALA A 32 -15.14 5.80 0.59
CA ALA A 32 -15.47 6.83 -0.39
C ALA A 32 -15.73 8.19 0.28
N LYS A 33 -16.45 8.21 1.41
CA LYS A 33 -16.77 9.44 2.16
C LYS A 33 -15.52 10.08 2.77
N GLY A 34 -14.57 9.27 3.21
CA GLY A 34 -13.33 9.70 3.84
C GLY A 34 -12.13 9.84 2.90
N PHE A 35 -12.30 9.59 1.60
CA PHE A 35 -11.18 9.31 0.70
C PHE A 35 -10.14 10.44 0.63
N ASP A 36 -10.59 11.70 0.51
CA ASP A 36 -9.68 12.85 0.47
C ASP A 36 -8.88 12.99 1.76
N SER A 37 -9.52 12.71 2.91
CA SER A 37 -8.84 12.71 4.22
C SER A 37 -7.79 11.61 4.31
N ILE A 38 -8.11 10.40 3.83
CA ILE A 38 -7.17 9.26 3.77
C ILE A 38 -5.93 9.63 2.95
N VAL A 39 -6.13 10.18 1.74
CA VAL A 39 -5.04 10.61 0.87
C VAL A 39 -4.22 11.74 1.50
N ALA A 40 -4.86 12.74 2.11
CA ALA A 40 -4.17 13.84 2.76
C ALA A 40 -3.31 13.38 3.96
N LYS A 41 -3.86 12.50 4.81
CA LYS A 41 -3.13 11.91 5.94
C LYS A 41 -1.94 11.06 5.47
N THR A 42 -2.12 10.28 4.40
CA THR A 42 -1.07 9.48 3.77
C THR A 42 0.08 10.33 3.29
N LYS A 43 -0.21 11.38 2.50
CA LYS A 43 0.81 12.31 2.01
C LYS A 43 1.56 12.97 3.16
N ARG A 44 0.84 13.43 4.19
CA ARG A 44 1.44 14.02 5.39
C ARG A 44 2.36 13.05 6.12
N TYR A 45 1.93 11.79 6.27
CA TYR A 45 2.73 10.75 6.93
C TYR A 45 4.02 10.46 6.15
N ILE A 46 3.95 10.34 4.82
CA ILE A 46 5.14 10.14 3.97
C ILE A 46 6.09 11.34 4.11
N THR A 47 5.57 12.57 3.99
CA THR A 47 6.41 13.79 4.06
C THR A 47 7.11 13.92 5.41
N SER A 48 6.44 13.67 6.53
CA SER A 48 7.06 13.80 7.85
C SER A 48 8.17 12.76 8.09
N HIS A 49 8.03 11.56 7.53
CA HIS A 49 9.08 10.53 7.64
C HIS A 49 10.22 10.78 6.65
N LEU A 50 9.94 11.38 5.49
CA LEU A 50 10.96 11.83 4.54
C LEU A 50 11.85 12.92 5.15
N GLU A 51 11.29 13.86 5.92
CA GLU A 51 12.09 14.86 6.65
C GLU A 51 13.10 14.20 7.60
N VAL A 52 12.70 13.13 8.29
CA VAL A 52 13.60 12.35 9.14
C VAL A 52 14.67 11.63 8.32
N ALA A 53 14.29 11.00 7.21
CA ALA A 53 15.20 10.30 6.31
C ALA A 53 16.28 11.25 5.75
N ASN A 54 15.87 12.44 5.29
CA ASN A 54 16.75 13.49 4.79
C ASN A 54 17.75 13.96 5.87
N ARG A 55 17.27 14.22 7.10
CA ARG A 55 18.17 14.60 8.22
C ARG A 55 19.19 13.52 8.56
N LEU A 56 18.82 12.24 8.41
CA LEU A 56 19.73 11.11 8.63
C LEU A 56 20.61 10.79 7.41
N ASN A 57 20.39 11.47 6.28
CA ASN A 57 21.02 11.17 4.99
C ASN A 57 20.89 9.70 4.60
N LYS A 58 19.68 9.16 4.72
CA LYS A 58 19.37 7.76 4.40
C LYS A 58 18.13 7.67 3.50
N PRO A 59 18.07 6.70 2.57
CA PRO A 59 16.89 6.50 1.73
C PRO A 59 15.65 6.13 2.55
N LEU A 60 14.46 6.47 2.06
CA LEU A 60 13.17 6.05 2.59
C LEU A 60 12.45 5.15 1.57
N VAL A 61 11.94 4.01 2.03
CA VAL A 61 11.07 3.13 1.24
C VAL A 61 9.68 3.09 1.88
N VAL A 62 8.64 3.35 1.09
CA VAL A 62 7.24 3.10 1.50
C VAL A 62 6.96 1.62 1.26
N GLU A 63 7.47 0.75 2.13
CA GLU A 63 7.58 -0.68 1.85
C GLU A 63 6.27 -1.46 2.07
N GLU A 64 5.27 -0.86 2.71
CA GLU A 64 3.93 -1.43 2.76
C GLU A 64 2.86 -0.34 2.71
N PHE A 65 1.89 -0.53 1.84
CA PHE A 65 0.65 0.23 1.85
C PHE A 65 -0.45 -0.54 1.13
N GLY A 66 -1.66 -0.46 1.67
CA GLY A 66 -2.83 -1.08 1.09
C GLY A 66 -4.08 -0.24 1.30
N LEU A 67 -5.06 -0.44 0.43
CA LEU A 67 -6.42 0.03 0.61
C LEU A 67 -7.36 -1.08 0.13
N PRO A 68 -8.44 -1.41 0.84
CA PRO A 68 -9.38 -2.43 0.40
C PRO A 68 -10.02 -2.14 -0.95
N ARG A 69 -10.68 -3.14 -1.55
CA ARG A 69 -11.55 -2.93 -2.70
C ARG A 69 -12.68 -1.96 -2.34
N ASP A 70 -13.35 -1.42 -3.35
CA ASP A 70 -14.45 -0.48 -3.14
C ASP A 70 -15.55 -1.12 -2.28
N ASN A 71 -16.19 -0.32 -1.42
CA ASN A 71 -17.15 -0.77 -0.42
C ASN A 71 -16.61 -1.86 0.54
N HIS A 72 -15.28 -1.95 0.72
CA HIS A 72 -14.65 -2.95 1.58
C HIS A 72 -15.01 -4.39 1.18
N SER A 73 -15.18 -4.62 -0.13
CA SER A 73 -15.48 -5.95 -0.64
C SER A 73 -14.25 -6.87 -0.64
N PHE A 74 -14.49 -8.14 -0.36
CA PHE A 74 -13.50 -9.22 -0.49
C PHE A 74 -13.65 -9.99 -1.81
N ILE A 75 -14.68 -9.67 -2.59
CA ILE A 75 -15.00 -10.37 -3.84
C ILE A 75 -14.06 -9.89 -4.96
N PRO A 76 -13.32 -10.79 -5.65
CA PRO A 76 -12.36 -10.41 -6.68
C PRO A 76 -12.97 -9.63 -7.86
N GLN A 77 -14.27 -9.73 -8.11
CA GLN A 77 -14.97 -9.01 -9.19
C GLN A 77 -15.36 -7.58 -8.80
N SER A 78 -15.30 -7.21 -7.51
CA SER A 78 -15.61 -5.84 -7.07
C SER A 78 -14.57 -4.84 -7.58
N SER A 79 -14.93 -3.58 -7.81
CA SER A 79 -13.98 -2.59 -8.33
C SER A 79 -12.91 -2.18 -7.31
N THR A 80 -11.78 -1.68 -7.83
CA THR A 80 -10.64 -1.18 -7.06
C THR A 80 -10.39 0.30 -7.31
N ASN A 81 -11.42 1.08 -7.66
CA ASN A 81 -11.24 2.47 -8.11
C ASN A 81 -10.60 3.36 -7.04
N LEU A 82 -11.03 3.24 -5.78
CA LEU A 82 -10.45 4.00 -4.67
C LEU A 82 -9.02 3.54 -4.37
N ARG A 83 -8.75 2.23 -4.43
CA ARG A 83 -7.39 1.68 -4.30
C ARG A 83 -6.47 2.23 -5.38
N ASP A 84 -6.91 2.24 -6.64
CA ASP A 84 -6.12 2.74 -7.77
C ASP A 84 -5.81 4.24 -7.61
N ASN A 85 -6.77 5.05 -7.19
CA ASN A 85 -6.55 6.46 -6.92
C ASN A 85 -5.61 6.69 -5.72
N TYR A 86 -5.72 5.85 -4.68
CA TYR A 86 -4.83 5.87 -3.52
C TYR A 86 -3.39 5.54 -3.91
N TYR A 87 -3.20 4.47 -4.68
CA TYR A 87 -1.89 4.05 -5.18
C TYR A 87 -1.28 5.10 -6.10
N ARG A 88 -2.07 5.70 -6.97
CA ARG A 88 -1.62 6.81 -7.84
C ARG A 88 -1.07 7.97 -7.02
N ALA A 89 -1.66 8.30 -5.87
CA ALA A 89 -1.16 9.37 -5.02
C ALA A 89 0.24 9.06 -4.46
N ILE A 90 0.47 7.82 -4.00
CA ILE A 90 1.76 7.37 -3.46
C ILE A 90 2.81 7.26 -4.57
N PHE A 91 2.49 6.60 -5.68
CA PHE A 91 3.38 6.48 -6.83
C PHE A 91 3.75 7.85 -7.43
N THR A 92 2.85 8.83 -7.41
CA THR A 92 3.15 10.19 -7.85
C THR A 92 4.16 10.88 -6.92
N LEU A 93 4.06 10.67 -5.59
CA LEU A 93 5.05 11.19 -4.64
C LEU A 93 6.42 10.55 -4.86
N TRP A 94 6.47 9.23 -5.01
CA TRP A 94 7.70 8.51 -5.33
C TRP A 94 8.32 9.00 -6.64
N ASN A 95 7.54 9.09 -7.73
CA ASN A 95 8.08 9.54 -9.01
C ASN A 95 8.56 11.00 -8.96
N LYS A 96 7.88 11.89 -8.24
CA LYS A 96 8.35 13.26 -7.99
C LYS A 96 9.69 13.26 -7.27
N SER A 97 9.82 12.48 -6.20
CA SER A 97 11.08 12.32 -5.47
C SER A 97 12.19 11.79 -6.39
N ARG A 98 11.92 10.76 -7.18
CA ARG A 98 12.89 10.18 -8.13
C ARG A 98 13.41 11.24 -9.11
N ILE A 99 12.51 11.98 -9.75
CA ILE A 99 12.86 13.01 -10.76
C ILE A 99 13.66 14.16 -10.11
N SER A 100 13.40 14.48 -8.85
CA SER A 100 14.10 15.54 -8.12
C SER A 100 15.29 15.06 -7.29
N SER A 101 15.76 13.81 -7.49
CA SER A 101 16.81 13.18 -6.65
C SER A 101 16.54 13.27 -5.14
N GLY A 102 15.26 13.20 -4.74
CA GLY A 102 14.80 13.21 -3.36
C GLY A 102 14.90 11.85 -2.66
N GLY A 103 14.70 11.84 -1.34
CA GLY A 103 14.95 10.69 -0.47
C GLY A 103 13.96 9.51 -0.53
N ILE A 104 12.82 9.60 -1.23
CA ILE A 104 11.93 8.44 -1.43
C ILE A 104 12.52 7.55 -2.52
N ALA A 105 13.15 6.44 -2.11
CA ALA A 105 13.87 5.54 -2.99
C ALA A 105 13.01 4.43 -3.61
N GLY A 106 11.83 4.17 -3.06
CA GLY A 106 10.96 3.12 -3.57
C GLY A 106 9.65 3.00 -2.80
N CYS A 107 8.80 2.12 -3.31
CA CYS A 107 7.57 1.74 -2.64
C CYS A 107 7.16 0.32 -3.05
N ASN A 108 6.58 -0.42 -2.11
CA ASN A 108 6.08 -1.78 -2.32
C ASN A 108 4.63 -1.81 -1.84
N PHE A 109 3.70 -2.05 -2.77
CA PHE A 109 2.29 -2.20 -2.41
C PHE A 109 2.09 -3.52 -1.65
N TRP A 110 1.12 -3.55 -0.76
CA TRP A 110 0.65 -4.77 -0.13
C TRP A 110 -0.75 -5.11 -0.67
N GLY A 111 -0.96 -6.24 -1.34
CA GLY A 111 0.07 -7.23 -1.71
C GLY A 111 -0.25 -7.99 -3.00
N PHE A 112 0.70 -8.81 -3.47
CA PHE A 112 0.56 -9.58 -4.70
C PHE A 112 -0.14 -10.91 -4.46
N GLY A 113 -1.43 -10.99 -4.78
CA GLY A 113 -2.21 -12.24 -4.73
C GLY A 113 -2.07 -13.09 -6.00
N GLY A 114 -1.67 -12.49 -7.12
CA GLY A 114 -1.38 -13.21 -8.36
C GLY A 114 -2.55 -14.09 -8.83
N PHE A 115 -2.26 -15.36 -9.11
CA PHE A 115 -3.28 -16.33 -9.53
C PHE A 115 -4.07 -16.97 -8.38
N GLY A 116 -3.65 -16.74 -7.13
CA GLY A 116 -4.39 -17.20 -5.96
C GLY A 116 -5.81 -16.63 -5.96
N ARG A 117 -6.73 -17.34 -5.32
CA ARG A 117 -8.11 -16.89 -5.15
C ARG A 117 -8.44 -16.87 -3.67
N ALA A 118 -9.17 -15.84 -3.27
CA ALA A 118 -9.71 -15.79 -1.93
C ALA A 118 -10.49 -17.07 -1.62
N GLY A 119 -10.26 -17.63 -0.43
CA GLY A 119 -10.95 -18.82 0.04
C GLY A 119 -12.47 -18.63 -0.07
N LYS A 120 -13.19 -19.67 -0.50
CA LYS A 120 -14.64 -19.59 -0.80
C LYS A 120 -15.52 -19.75 0.44
N ASN A 121 -14.95 -19.70 1.64
CA ASN A 121 -15.72 -19.86 2.86
C ASN A 121 -16.56 -18.61 3.16
N SER A 122 -17.61 -18.79 3.94
CA SER A 122 -18.60 -17.74 4.22
C SER A 122 -18.05 -16.58 5.05
N ASN A 123 -16.89 -16.75 5.68
CA ASN A 123 -16.27 -15.75 6.53
C ASN A 123 -15.03 -15.09 5.90
N ASN A 124 -14.65 -15.47 4.67
CA ASN A 124 -13.46 -15.01 3.95
C ASN A 124 -12.13 -15.29 4.67
N TRP A 125 -12.04 -16.23 5.62
CA TRP A 125 -10.76 -16.54 6.29
C TRP A 125 -9.96 -17.56 5.49
N TRP A 126 -8.65 -17.63 5.67
CA TRP A 126 -7.90 -18.73 5.04
C TRP A 126 -8.14 -20.04 5.80
N THR A 127 -8.30 -21.13 5.06
CA THR A 127 -8.33 -22.49 5.61
C THR A 127 -7.32 -23.40 4.93
N LYS A 128 -6.89 -24.46 5.62
CA LYS A 128 -5.90 -25.39 5.08
C LYS A 128 -6.39 -25.99 3.76
N GLY A 129 -5.64 -25.71 2.70
CA GLY A 129 -5.95 -26.16 1.34
C GLY A 129 -6.43 -25.05 0.40
N ASP A 130 -6.77 -23.87 0.94
CA ASP A 130 -7.00 -22.68 0.13
C ASP A 130 -5.70 -22.18 -0.50
N ASP A 131 -5.82 -21.56 -1.68
CA ASP A 131 -4.70 -20.88 -2.34
C ASP A 131 -4.08 -19.85 -1.39
N TYR A 132 -2.76 -19.72 -1.44
CA TYR A 132 -2.10 -18.58 -0.81
C TYR A 132 -2.39 -17.31 -1.61
N THR A 133 -2.87 -16.28 -0.91
CA THR A 133 -2.94 -14.91 -1.41
C THR A 133 -1.89 -14.06 -0.69
N SER A 134 -1.90 -12.74 -0.88
CA SER A 134 -1.06 -11.85 -0.06
C SER A 134 -1.70 -11.48 1.27
N ASP A 135 -2.99 -11.75 1.45
CA ASP A 135 -3.64 -11.56 2.73
C ASP A 135 -3.27 -12.75 3.63
N PRO A 136 -2.54 -12.53 4.74
CA PRO A 136 -2.07 -13.62 5.58
C PRO A 136 -3.27 -14.32 6.27
N PRO A 137 -3.10 -15.54 6.80
CA PRO A 137 -4.20 -16.29 7.40
C PRO A 137 -5.04 -15.58 8.47
N PRO A 138 -4.49 -14.68 9.32
CA PRO A 138 -5.27 -13.90 10.28
C PRO A 138 -5.94 -12.65 9.67
N GLU A 139 -6.10 -12.55 8.35
CA GLU A 139 -6.88 -11.52 7.67
C GLU A 139 -7.87 -12.12 6.65
N GLU A 140 -8.92 -11.37 6.33
CA GLU A 140 -9.87 -11.76 5.29
C GLU A 140 -9.17 -11.84 3.92
N GLN A 141 -9.34 -12.97 3.25
CA GLN A 141 -8.80 -13.25 1.93
C GLN A 141 -9.49 -12.37 0.89
N GLY A 142 -8.71 -11.54 0.18
CA GLY A 142 -9.21 -10.53 -0.74
C GLY A 142 -9.24 -9.11 -0.16
N LEU A 143 -8.84 -8.92 1.11
CA LEU A 143 -8.80 -7.61 1.77
C LEU A 143 -7.89 -6.63 1.01
N ASN A 144 -6.60 -6.94 0.90
CA ASN A 144 -5.59 -6.11 0.24
C ASN A 144 -4.96 -6.78 -0.99
N SER A 145 -5.19 -8.08 -1.20
CA SER A 145 -4.66 -8.78 -2.37
C SER A 145 -5.00 -8.10 -3.70
N ILE A 146 -3.98 -8.01 -4.54
CA ILE A 146 -4.07 -7.63 -5.95
C ILE A 146 -3.95 -8.90 -6.78
N PHE A 147 -5.06 -9.30 -7.39
CA PHE A 147 -5.14 -10.51 -8.19
C PHE A 147 -4.72 -10.24 -9.64
N ASN A 148 -4.37 -11.29 -10.38
CA ASN A 148 -3.91 -11.17 -11.77
C ASN A 148 -4.94 -10.53 -12.72
N ASN A 149 -6.23 -10.55 -12.36
CA ASN A 149 -7.33 -9.95 -13.12
C ASN A 149 -7.70 -8.53 -12.65
N ASP A 150 -7.00 -7.94 -11.68
CA ASP A 150 -7.16 -6.53 -11.27
C ASP A 150 -6.52 -5.59 -12.31
N THR A 151 -7.08 -5.60 -13.53
CA THR A 151 -6.45 -5.01 -14.72
C THR A 151 -6.17 -3.52 -14.59
N SER A 152 -7.04 -2.76 -13.92
CA SER A 152 -6.86 -1.31 -13.70
C SER A 152 -5.68 -1.03 -12.76
N THR A 153 -5.58 -1.80 -11.67
CA THR A 153 -4.48 -1.72 -10.71
C THR A 153 -3.15 -2.11 -11.35
N TRP A 154 -3.12 -3.20 -12.15
CA TRP A 154 -1.90 -3.59 -12.89
C TRP A 154 -1.49 -2.60 -13.96
N LYS A 155 -2.45 -2.00 -14.67
CA LYS A 155 -2.18 -0.94 -15.64
C LYS A 155 -1.51 0.26 -14.94
N LEU A 156 -2.02 0.66 -13.78
CA LEU A 156 -1.43 1.72 -12.97
C LEU A 156 0.01 1.38 -12.54
N ILE A 157 0.21 0.20 -11.94
CA ILE A 157 1.53 -0.27 -11.50
C ILE A 157 2.51 -0.26 -12.68
N THR A 158 2.10 -0.81 -13.83
CA THR A 158 2.93 -0.88 -15.05
C THR A 158 3.32 0.51 -15.58
N ILE A 159 2.43 1.50 -15.48
CA ILE A 159 2.75 2.87 -15.90
C ILE A 159 3.92 3.41 -15.07
N PHE A 160 3.91 3.23 -13.75
CA PHE A 160 4.94 3.77 -12.88
C PHE A 160 6.23 2.93 -12.88
N THR A 161 6.16 1.60 -12.98
CA THR A 161 7.36 0.76 -13.03
C THR A 161 8.17 0.98 -14.30
N LYS A 162 7.53 1.29 -15.43
CA LYS A 162 8.22 1.70 -16.66
C LYS A 162 9.03 3.00 -16.54
N MET A 163 8.76 3.82 -15.51
CA MET A 163 9.52 5.06 -15.25
C MET A 163 10.81 4.81 -14.46
N ILE A 164 11.07 3.56 -14.03
CA ILE A 164 12.30 3.18 -13.31
C ILE A 164 13.48 3.02 -14.27
N GLN A 165 13.21 2.72 -15.55
CA GLN A 165 14.18 2.58 -16.63
C GLN A 165 14.77 3.94 -17.03
#